data_AF-A0A2L2LL95-F1
#
_entry.id   AF-A0A2L2LL95-F1
#
_cell.length_a   1.000
_cell.length_b   1.000
_cell.length_c   1.000
_cell.angle_alpha   90.00
_cell.angle_beta   90.00
_cell.angle_gamma   90.00
#
_symmetry.space_group_name_H-M   'P 1'
#
loop_
_entity.id
_entity.type
_entity.pdbx_description
1 polymer ?
#
loop_
_entity_poly.entity_id
_entity_poly.type
_entity_poly.pdbx_seq_one_letter_code
_entity_poly.pdbx_strand_id
1 'polypeptide(L)'
;MTFQDGLQNLIGKPVVQSKYIYGSIFHLLFAADGGEVELVCNGCQWVVLNDGGEVLLHDEAVLSSEALSGVFTGLRLRSQEVLPASLSLRFDGAVFHAFMTEEYHLDIHEGVALGSPEWRQLPEAARDSFVIVSRPRKTVGWEFSAYSNLADVSWGAAYLAMQEASHGG
;
A
#
# COMPACT_ATOMS: atom_id res chain seq x y z
N MET A 1 -9.42 -16.10 -9.42
CA MET A 1 -9.57 -14.73 -8.92
C MET A 1 -8.19 -14.12 -8.92
N THR A 2 -8.00 -13.05 -9.68
CA THR A 2 -6.77 -12.25 -9.71
C THR A 2 -6.78 -11.24 -8.56
N PHE A 3 -5.65 -10.58 -8.32
CA PHE A 3 -5.57 -9.49 -7.34
C PHE A 3 -6.49 -8.32 -7.73
N GLN A 4 -6.52 -7.95 -9.01
CA GLN A 4 -7.41 -6.92 -9.53
C GLN A 4 -8.90 -7.27 -9.35
N ASP A 5 -9.29 -8.54 -9.58
CA ASP A 5 -10.65 -8.99 -9.28
C ASP A 5 -10.97 -8.84 -7.78
N GLY A 6 -9.99 -9.13 -6.93
CA GLY A 6 -10.07 -8.95 -5.48
C GLY A 6 -10.38 -7.51 -5.10
N LEU A 7 -9.57 -6.55 -5.58
CA LEU A 7 -9.78 -5.12 -5.33
C LEU A 7 -11.11 -4.63 -5.90
N GLN A 8 -11.50 -5.08 -7.10
CA GLN A 8 -12.76 -4.71 -7.71
C GLN A 8 -13.97 -5.12 -6.86
N ASN A 9 -13.89 -6.27 -6.18
CA ASN A 9 -14.93 -6.73 -5.25
C ASN A 9 -15.00 -5.93 -3.95
N LEU A 10 -13.95 -5.15 -3.62
CA LEU A 10 -13.92 -4.27 -2.46
C LEU A 10 -14.50 -2.88 -2.73
N ILE A 11 -14.76 -2.52 -3.99
CA ILE A 11 -15.39 -1.24 -4.33
C ILE A 11 -16.76 -1.11 -3.63
N GLY A 12 -16.97 0.01 -2.96
CA GLY A 12 -18.15 0.33 -2.16
C GLY A 12 -18.16 -0.28 -0.75
N LYS A 13 -17.24 -1.19 -0.44
CA LYS A 13 -17.13 -1.81 0.89
C LYS A 13 -16.42 -0.86 1.86
N PRO A 14 -16.92 -0.71 3.10
CA PRO A 14 -16.28 0.12 4.10
C PRO A 14 -15.10 -0.62 4.75
N VAL A 15 -14.07 0.14 5.13
CA VAL A 15 -13.02 -0.33 6.04
C VAL A 15 -13.59 -0.43 7.45
N VAL A 16 -13.49 -1.59 8.08
CA VAL A 16 -13.90 -1.83 9.47
C VAL A 16 -12.77 -1.66 10.45
N GLN A 17 -11.53 -1.87 10.01
CA GLN A 17 -10.35 -1.73 10.86
C GLN A 17 -9.11 -1.48 10.02
N SER A 18 -8.19 -0.69 10.56
CA SER A 18 -6.84 -0.52 10.04
C SER A 18 -5.83 -0.84 11.13
N LYS A 19 -4.81 -1.64 10.81
CA LYS A 19 -3.78 -2.04 11.78
C LYS A 19 -2.40 -1.76 11.23
N TYR A 20 -1.52 -1.27 12.09
CA TYR A 20 -0.10 -1.14 11.78
C TYR A 20 0.68 -2.31 12.40
N ILE A 21 1.59 -2.88 11.63
CA ILE A 21 2.61 -3.81 12.06
C ILE A 21 3.96 -3.20 11.70
N TYR A 22 4.91 -3.28 12.63
CA TYR A 22 6.25 -2.71 12.50
C TYR A 22 6.88 -2.90 11.10
N GLY A 23 7.53 -1.85 10.59
CA GLY A 23 8.28 -1.90 9.32
C GLY A 23 7.42 -1.67 8.08
N SER A 24 6.55 -0.65 8.11
CA SER A 24 5.72 -0.22 6.97
C SER A 24 4.61 -1.21 6.57
N ILE A 25 4.40 -2.26 7.36
CA ILE A 25 3.34 -3.24 7.13
C ILE A 25 2.04 -2.70 7.72
N PHE A 26 0.99 -2.58 6.93
CA PHE A 26 -0.31 -2.26 7.50
C PHE A 26 -1.43 -3.01 6.78
N HIS A 27 -2.52 -3.16 7.52
CA HIS A 27 -3.65 -3.99 7.15
C HIS A 27 -4.89 -3.10 7.05
N LEU A 28 -5.66 -3.26 5.97
CA LEU A 28 -6.99 -2.70 5.80
C LEU A 28 -8.01 -3.83 5.76
N LEU A 29 -8.89 -3.87 6.75
CA LEU A 29 -9.93 -4.87 6.86
C LEU A 29 -11.24 -4.29 6.34
N PHE A 30 -11.86 -4.94 5.37
CA PHE A 30 -13.09 -4.53 4.72
C PHE A 30 -14.27 -5.41 5.13
N ALA A 31 -15.44 -4.81 5.33
CA ALA A 31 -16.69 -5.56 5.44
C ALA A 31 -17.18 -5.97 4.04
N ALA A 32 -17.04 -7.25 3.69
CA ALA A 32 -17.45 -7.79 2.40
C ALA A 32 -18.57 -8.84 2.53
N ASP A 33 -19.11 -9.24 1.38
CA ASP A 33 -20.16 -10.26 1.34
C ASP A 33 -19.53 -11.63 1.64
N GLY A 34 -19.99 -12.28 2.71
CA GLY A 34 -19.46 -13.57 3.16
C GLY A 34 -18.34 -13.47 4.21
N GLY A 35 -18.02 -12.28 4.69
CA GLY A 35 -17.09 -12.07 5.81
C GLY A 35 -16.15 -10.88 5.61
N GLU A 36 -15.15 -10.78 6.48
CA GLU A 36 -14.11 -9.77 6.37
C GLU A 36 -13.07 -10.15 5.31
N VAL A 37 -12.62 -9.16 4.56
CA VAL A 37 -11.51 -9.28 3.61
C VAL A 37 -10.39 -8.36 4.04
N GLU A 38 -9.19 -8.90 4.16
CA GLU A 38 -8.01 -8.17 4.60
C GLU A 38 -7.12 -7.88 3.40
N LEU A 39 -6.78 -6.61 3.20
CA LEU A 39 -5.71 -6.17 2.31
C LEU A 39 -4.48 -5.85 3.14
N VAL A 40 -3.37 -6.51 2.86
CA VAL A 40 -2.08 -6.30 3.53
C VAL A 40 -1.17 -5.57 2.56
N CYS A 41 -0.62 -4.44 2.99
CA CYS A 41 0.48 -3.74 2.36
C CYS A 41 1.79 -4.20 3.02
N ASN A 42 2.75 -4.69 2.24
CA ASN A 42 3.99 -5.28 2.74
C ASN A 42 5.18 -4.85 1.87
N GLY A 43 6.29 -4.48 2.51
CA GLY A 43 7.56 -4.24 1.80
C GLY A 43 7.45 -3.26 0.64
N CYS A 44 6.73 -2.15 0.82
CA CYS A 44 6.71 -1.04 -0.14
C CYS A 44 6.43 0.28 0.57
N GLN A 45 6.81 1.37 -0.09
CA GLN A 45 6.57 2.72 0.39
C GLN A 45 5.13 3.15 0.10
N TRP A 46 4.64 4.12 0.87
CA TRP A 46 3.31 4.64 0.68
C TRP A 46 3.12 6.07 1.22
N VAL A 47 2.08 6.71 0.72
CA VAL A 47 1.59 8.02 1.18
C VAL A 47 0.07 8.05 1.14
N VAL A 48 -0.54 8.71 2.12
CA VAL A 48 -1.97 9.00 2.13
C VAL A 48 -2.16 10.50 2.01
N LEU A 49 -2.95 10.90 1.01
CA LEU A 49 -3.30 12.28 0.74
C LEU A 49 -4.78 12.49 1.04
N ASN A 50 -5.17 13.70 1.41
CA ASN A 50 -6.57 14.11 1.31
C ASN A 50 -6.94 14.47 -0.14
N ASP A 51 -8.22 14.74 -0.39
CA ASP A 51 -8.70 15.16 -1.73
C ASP A 51 -8.06 16.47 -2.24
N GLY A 52 -7.49 17.28 -1.33
CA GLY A 52 -6.74 18.50 -1.65
C GLY A 52 -5.26 18.27 -1.98
N GLY A 53 -4.75 17.04 -1.87
CA GLY A 53 -3.34 16.70 -2.10
C GLY A 53 -2.42 16.95 -0.91
N GLU A 54 -2.95 17.23 0.28
CA GLU A 54 -2.15 17.35 1.50
C GLU A 54 -1.85 15.96 2.07
N VAL A 55 -0.61 15.75 2.54
CA VAL A 55 -0.19 14.50 3.17
C VAL A 55 -0.87 14.37 4.53
N LEU A 56 -1.68 13.32 4.69
CA LEU A 56 -2.30 12.92 5.95
C LEU A 56 -1.39 11.98 6.74
N LEU A 57 -0.81 11.00 6.06
CA LEU A 57 0.10 10.00 6.59
C LEU A 57 1.13 9.63 5.52
N HIS A 58 2.31 9.21 5.92
CA HIS A 58 3.33 8.72 5.01
C HIS A 58 4.13 7.59 5.66
N ASP A 59 4.77 6.81 4.80
CA ASP A 59 5.73 5.80 5.21
C ASP A 59 6.88 6.43 6.01
N GLU A 60 7.48 5.66 6.93
CA GLU A 60 8.54 6.08 7.87
C GLU A 60 8.13 7.06 8.98
N ALA A 61 6.89 7.56 8.99
CA ALA A 61 6.37 8.31 10.14
C ALA A 61 6.29 7.43 11.41
N VAL A 62 6.30 8.07 12.59
CA VAL A 62 5.96 7.36 13.84
C VAL A 62 4.46 7.05 13.83
N LEU A 63 4.13 5.82 13.45
CA LEU A 63 2.75 5.40 13.22
C LEU A 63 2.20 4.56 14.37
N SER A 64 0.88 4.67 14.55
CA SER A 64 0.10 3.81 15.45
C SER A 64 -1.15 3.31 14.75
N SER A 65 -1.77 2.25 15.29
CA SER A 65 -3.03 1.74 14.73
C SER A 65 -4.17 2.77 14.86
N GLU A 66 -4.11 3.64 15.88
CA GLU A 66 -5.06 4.74 16.07
C GLU A 66 -4.96 5.80 14.97
N ALA A 67 -3.74 6.17 14.56
CA ALA A 67 -3.52 7.12 13.47
C ALA A 67 -4.09 6.59 12.15
N LEU A 68 -3.79 5.34 11.80
CA LEU A 68 -4.37 4.68 10.61
C LEU A 68 -5.90 4.58 10.71
N SER A 69 -6.41 4.17 11.88
CA SER A 69 -7.85 4.02 12.09
C SER A 69 -8.57 5.35 11.90
N GLY A 70 -7.98 6.46 12.36
CA GLY A 70 -8.52 7.81 12.17
C GLY A 70 -8.60 8.28 10.72
N VAL A 71 -7.80 7.67 9.82
CA VAL A 71 -7.79 8.01 8.40
C VAL A 71 -8.69 7.09 7.58
N PHE A 72 -8.72 5.78 7.86
CA PHE A 72 -9.38 4.81 6.99
C PHE A 72 -10.72 4.27 7.51
N THR A 73 -10.92 4.17 8.82
CA THR A 73 -12.08 3.45 9.38
C THR A 73 -13.39 4.10 8.97
N GLY A 74 -14.32 3.31 8.45
CA GLY A 74 -15.62 3.77 7.95
C GLY A 74 -15.59 4.32 6.52
N LEU A 75 -14.40 4.62 5.97
CA LEU A 75 -14.29 5.07 4.58
C LEU A 75 -14.58 3.91 3.62
N ARG A 76 -15.22 4.23 2.49
CA ARG A 76 -15.51 3.27 1.42
C ARG A 76 -14.50 3.40 0.31
N LEU A 77 -14.00 2.28 -0.19
CA LEU A 77 -13.19 2.27 -1.41
C LEU A 77 -14.08 2.65 -2.60
N ARG A 78 -13.68 3.66 -3.38
CA ARG A 78 -14.42 4.19 -4.52
C ARG A 78 -13.85 3.79 -5.85
N SER A 79 -12.53 3.79 -5.95
CA SER A 79 -11.83 3.33 -7.13
C SER A 79 -10.44 2.81 -6.74
N GLN A 80 -9.88 2.04 -7.65
CA GLN A 80 -8.53 1.51 -7.56
C GLN A 80 -7.85 1.71 -8.90
N GLU A 81 -6.53 1.88 -8.87
CA GLU A 81 -5.69 1.89 -10.05
C GLU A 81 -4.43 1.06 -9.76
N VAL A 82 -4.24 -0.01 -10.51
CA VAL A 82 -3.06 -0.88 -10.42
C VAL A 82 -2.16 -0.62 -11.62
N LEU A 83 -0.97 -0.10 -11.38
CA LEU A 83 0.07 0.14 -12.37
C LEU A 83 1.30 -0.71 -12.07
N PRO A 84 2.23 -0.89 -13.03
CA PRO A 84 3.45 -1.66 -12.81
C PRO A 84 4.27 -1.25 -11.59
N ALA A 85 4.29 0.04 -11.26
CA ALA A 85 5.14 0.61 -10.21
C ALA A 85 4.37 1.18 -9.00
N SER A 86 3.03 1.20 -9.06
CA SER A 86 2.20 1.84 -8.04
C SER A 86 0.80 1.25 -7.95
N LEU A 87 0.23 1.28 -6.74
CA LEU A 87 -1.17 0.99 -6.45
C LEU A 87 -1.81 2.23 -5.84
N SER A 88 -2.88 2.72 -6.43
CA SER A 88 -3.67 3.81 -5.88
C SER A 88 -5.05 3.31 -5.44
N LEU A 89 -5.44 3.60 -4.21
CA LEU A 89 -6.76 3.29 -3.65
C LEU A 89 -7.44 4.59 -3.23
N ARG A 90 -8.54 4.94 -3.88
CA ARG A 90 -9.30 6.15 -3.55
C ARG A 90 -10.45 5.81 -2.64
N PHE A 91 -10.50 6.45 -1.49
CA PHE A 91 -11.55 6.38 -0.50
C PHE A 91 -12.37 7.67 -0.48
N ASP A 92 -13.40 7.73 0.36
CA ASP A 92 -14.10 8.99 0.64
C ASP A 92 -13.19 9.96 1.42
N GLY A 93 -12.61 10.96 0.76
CA GLY A 93 -11.80 12.00 1.43
C GLY A 93 -10.32 11.66 1.60
N ALA A 94 -9.87 10.49 1.15
CA ALA A 94 -8.48 10.07 1.23
C ALA A 94 -8.06 9.27 -0.01
N VAL A 95 -6.81 9.46 -0.45
CA VAL A 95 -6.19 8.69 -1.52
C VAL A 95 -4.92 8.05 -0.98
N PHE A 96 -4.90 6.73 -0.95
CA PHE A 96 -3.72 5.95 -0.62
C PHE A 96 -2.93 5.66 -1.89
N HIS A 97 -1.65 5.97 -1.90
CA HIS A 97 -0.70 5.59 -2.94
C HIS A 97 0.37 4.71 -2.32
N ALA A 98 0.56 3.52 -2.86
CA ALA A 98 1.72 2.69 -2.61
C ALA A 98 2.56 2.58 -3.86
N PHE A 99 3.86 2.46 -3.64
CA PHE A 99 4.85 2.48 -4.69
C PHE A 99 6.15 1.85 -4.21
N MET A 100 7.04 1.57 -5.15
CA MET A 100 8.37 1.05 -4.88
C MET A 100 9.39 1.91 -5.61
N THR A 101 10.30 2.58 -4.90
CA THR A 101 11.49 3.18 -5.54
C THR A 101 12.60 2.15 -5.64
N GLU A 102 13.53 2.36 -6.58
CA GLU A 102 14.70 1.46 -6.72
C GLU A 102 15.57 1.47 -5.44
N GLU A 103 15.81 2.66 -4.88
CA GLU A 103 16.62 2.83 -3.67
C GLU A 103 16.04 2.05 -2.49
N TYR A 104 14.75 2.25 -2.19
CA TYR A 104 14.08 1.52 -1.11
C TYR A 104 14.09 0.01 -1.35
N HIS A 105 13.81 -0.45 -2.57
CA HIS A 105 13.83 -1.87 -2.91
C HIS A 105 15.19 -2.52 -2.65
N LEU A 106 16.27 -1.86 -3.08
CA LEU A 106 17.62 -2.38 -2.93
C LEU A 106 18.08 -2.37 -1.47
N ASP A 107 17.57 -1.46 -0.65
CA ASP A 107 17.80 -1.46 0.81
C ASP A 107 17.15 -2.67 1.47
N ILE A 108 15.85 -2.91 1.22
CA ILE A 108 15.11 -4.02 1.85
C ILE A 108 15.53 -5.41 1.34
N HIS A 109 16.14 -5.51 0.15
CA HIS A 109 16.54 -6.78 -0.48
C HIS A 109 18.04 -6.90 -0.75
N GLU A 110 18.88 -6.20 0.02
CA GLU A 110 20.35 -6.31 -0.02
C GLU A 110 20.94 -6.25 -1.45
N GLY A 111 20.42 -5.34 -2.27
CA GLY A 111 20.89 -5.13 -3.65
C GLY A 111 20.32 -6.08 -4.71
N VAL A 112 19.34 -6.92 -4.38
CA VAL A 112 18.64 -7.76 -5.36
C VAL A 112 17.65 -6.89 -6.14
N ALA A 113 17.87 -6.73 -7.45
CA ALA A 113 17.02 -5.90 -8.30
C ALA A 113 15.69 -6.59 -8.68
N LEU A 114 14.66 -5.78 -8.87
CA LEU A 114 13.31 -6.22 -9.17
C LEU A 114 13.28 -6.96 -10.51
N GLY A 115 12.69 -8.16 -10.51
CA GLY A 115 12.57 -8.99 -11.69
C GLY A 115 13.88 -9.65 -12.16
N SER A 116 14.98 -9.50 -11.42
CA SER A 116 16.23 -10.22 -11.68
C SER A 116 16.05 -11.75 -11.51
N PRO A 117 16.98 -12.57 -12.04
CA PRO A 117 16.96 -14.01 -11.78
C PRO A 117 16.98 -14.36 -10.29
N GLU A 118 17.76 -13.64 -9.49
CA GLU A 118 17.85 -13.80 -8.03
C GLU A 118 16.53 -13.44 -7.37
N TRP A 119 15.92 -12.31 -7.77
CA TRP A 119 14.58 -11.93 -7.30
C TRP A 119 13.58 -13.05 -7.54
N ARG A 120 13.53 -13.60 -8.76
CA ARG A 120 12.58 -14.66 -9.13
C ARG A 120 12.79 -15.98 -8.38
N GLN A 121 13.93 -16.17 -7.72
CA GLN A 121 14.19 -17.33 -6.87
C GLN A 121 13.68 -17.16 -5.44
N LEU A 122 13.34 -15.93 -5.02
CA LEU A 122 12.76 -15.68 -3.71
C LEU A 122 11.35 -16.27 -3.59
N PRO A 123 10.95 -16.69 -2.38
CA PRO A 123 9.58 -17.12 -2.11
C PRO A 123 8.55 -16.06 -2.53
N GLU A 124 7.43 -16.47 -3.13
CA GLU A 124 6.36 -15.57 -3.59
C GLU A 124 5.92 -14.58 -2.51
N ALA A 125 5.72 -15.05 -1.27
CA ALA A 125 5.33 -14.20 -0.15
C ALA A 125 6.35 -13.11 0.23
N ALA A 126 7.64 -13.29 -0.12
CA ALA A 126 8.66 -12.26 0.08
C ALA A 126 8.70 -11.23 -1.06
N ARG A 127 8.07 -11.55 -2.20
CA ARG A 127 7.97 -10.67 -3.38
C ARG A 127 6.66 -9.90 -3.43
N ASP A 128 5.60 -10.45 -2.84
CA ASP A 128 4.29 -9.82 -2.78
C ASP A 128 4.35 -8.49 -2.01
N SER A 129 4.11 -7.40 -2.74
CA SER A 129 3.92 -6.06 -2.16
C SER A 129 2.54 -5.92 -1.53
N PHE A 130 1.56 -6.67 -2.06
CA PHE A 130 0.20 -6.69 -1.55
C PHE A 130 -0.36 -8.10 -1.48
N VAL A 131 -1.20 -8.34 -0.47
CA VAL A 131 -1.90 -9.61 -0.31
C VAL A 131 -3.37 -9.34 0.05
N ILE A 132 -4.28 -10.00 -0.66
CA ILE A 132 -5.71 -10.04 -0.29
C ILE A 132 -6.01 -11.40 0.34
N VAL A 133 -6.50 -11.38 1.58
CA VAL A 133 -6.96 -12.54 2.32
C VAL A 133 -8.48 -12.47 2.47
N SER A 134 -9.20 -13.42 1.88
CA SER A 134 -10.65 -13.51 1.97
C SER A 134 -11.02 -14.91 2.47
N ARG A 135 -11.36 -15.12 3.74
CA ARG A 135 -11.71 -16.47 4.23
C ARG A 135 -13.16 -16.84 3.85
N PRO A 136 -13.46 -18.09 3.46
CA PRO A 136 -12.59 -19.27 3.32
C PRO A 136 -11.88 -19.39 1.94
N ARG A 137 -11.91 -18.33 1.12
CA ARG A 137 -11.29 -18.31 -0.21
C ARG A 137 -9.75 -18.24 -0.10
N LYS A 138 -9.11 -18.41 -1.27
CA LYS A 138 -7.66 -18.39 -1.45
C LYS A 138 -7.10 -16.98 -1.25
N THR A 139 -5.96 -16.88 -0.58
CA THR A 139 -5.09 -15.70 -0.57
C THR A 139 -4.56 -15.39 -1.96
N VAL A 140 -4.52 -14.12 -2.35
CA VAL A 140 -3.98 -13.68 -3.64
C VAL A 140 -2.96 -12.57 -3.42
N GLY A 141 -1.73 -12.81 -3.86
CA GLY A 141 -0.61 -11.87 -3.83
C GLY A 141 -0.51 -11.03 -5.10
N TRP A 142 0.21 -9.92 -5.00
CA TRP A 142 0.61 -9.09 -6.12
C TRP A 142 1.95 -8.40 -5.84
N GLU A 143 2.83 -8.42 -6.82
CA GLU A 143 4.15 -7.77 -6.81
C GLU A 143 4.19 -6.60 -7.81
N PHE A 144 4.88 -5.53 -7.43
CA PHE A 144 5.28 -4.50 -8.41
C PHE A 144 6.19 -5.13 -9.49
N SER A 145 6.07 -4.63 -10.72
CA SER A 145 6.91 -5.04 -11.86
C SER A 145 7.84 -3.94 -12.37
N ALA A 146 7.78 -2.75 -11.77
CA ALA A 146 8.65 -1.62 -12.11
C ALA A 146 8.88 -0.72 -10.88
N TYR A 147 9.90 0.13 -10.96
CA TYR A 147 10.15 1.18 -9.98
C TYR A 147 9.39 2.46 -10.32
N SER A 148 8.93 3.15 -9.28
CA SER A 148 8.32 4.48 -9.37
C SER A 148 9.40 5.55 -9.40
N ASN A 149 9.24 6.53 -10.29
CA ASN A 149 9.99 7.77 -10.27
C ASN A 149 9.16 8.86 -9.59
N LEU A 150 9.56 9.29 -8.40
CA LEU A 150 8.81 10.29 -7.63
C LEU A 150 8.75 11.67 -8.29
N ALA A 151 9.67 11.98 -9.21
CA ALA A 151 9.63 13.21 -9.98
C ALA A 151 8.46 13.26 -10.99
N ASP A 152 7.94 12.09 -11.40
CA ASP A 152 6.91 11.97 -12.43
C ASP A 152 5.49 11.92 -11.84
N VAL A 153 5.35 11.83 -10.52
CA VAL A 153 4.04 11.73 -9.84
C VAL A 153 3.69 13.03 -9.12
N SER A 154 2.43 13.47 -9.28
CA SER A 154 1.96 14.77 -8.78
C SER A 154 2.12 14.97 -7.27
N TRP A 155 2.16 13.89 -6.49
CA TRP A 155 2.31 13.91 -5.04
C TRP A 155 3.74 13.67 -4.55
N GLY A 156 4.68 13.37 -5.45
CA GLY A 156 6.03 12.94 -5.08
C GLY A 156 6.81 14.01 -4.33
N ALA A 157 6.70 15.28 -4.75
CA ALA A 157 7.33 16.40 -4.07
C ALA A 157 6.81 16.59 -2.63
N ALA A 158 5.50 16.39 -2.40
CA ALA A 158 4.91 16.51 -1.06
C ALA A 158 5.36 15.37 -0.14
N TYR A 159 5.47 14.14 -0.67
CA TYR A 159 6.02 13.01 0.08
C TYR A 159 7.48 13.23 0.49
N LEU A 160 8.34 13.64 -0.46
CA LEU A 160 9.75 13.90 -0.18
C LEU A 160 9.96 15.00 0.88
N ALA A 161 9.17 16.07 0.83
CA ALA A 161 9.24 17.14 1.83
C ALA A 161 8.91 16.65 3.25
N MET A 162 8.01 15.67 3.40
CA MET A 162 7.67 15.08 4.70
C MET A 162 8.77 14.17 5.23
N GLN A 163 9.47 13.44 4.34
CA GLN A 163 10.63 12.63 4.72
C GLN A 163 11.78 13.51 5.25
N GLU A 164 12.08 14.62 4.59
CA GLU A 164 13.13 15.55 5.04
C GLU A 164 12.81 16.14 6.43
N ALA A 165 11.54 16.52 6.66
CA ALA A 165 11.11 17.06 7.95
C ALA A 165 11.20 16.02 9.09
N SER A 166 11.00 14.74 8.79
CA SER A 166 11.04 13.65 9.78
C SER A 166 12.46 13.29 10.24
N HIS A 167 13.47 13.59 9.43
CA HIS A 167 14.89 13.30 9.71
C HIS A 167 15.66 14.50 10.30
N GLY A 168 15.02 15.66 10.44
CA GLY A 168 15.63 16.92 10.89
C GLY A 168 15.45 17.29 12.38
N GLY A 169 15.23 16.30 13.26
CA GLY A 169 14.99 16.50 14.71
C GLY A 169 16.24 16.49 15.58
#